data_AF-A0A9Q1GAB5-F1
#
_entry.id   AF-A0A9Q1GAB5-F1
#
_cell.length_a   1.000
_cell.length_b   1.000
_cell.length_c   1.000
_cell.angle_alpha   90.00
_cell.angle_beta   90.00
_cell.angle_gamma   90.00
#
_symmetry.space_group_name_H-M   'P 1'
#
loop_
_entity.id
_entity.type
_entity.pdbx_description
1 polymer ?
#
loop_
_entity_poly.entity_id
_entity_poly.type
_entity_poly.pdbx_seq_one_letter_code
_entity_poly.pdbx_strand_id
1 'polypeptide(L)'
;MSDGSGVINLAALGDSDGYLERFKSIPSENIPANTELLLSFSPCLPFSEPEDFVGTDCLDVAACLIVRHRKNNRFVSRYINYGRHEGNEFQYNDSIKTLSVAYPVLSNSHPQTIAHYHCSPNHSIAFSQRFGGDVPLEIRVDSPCACPNACALEDVGPGTIFLIMLCLSATAYFILGSCALRPFRTSSGVQIAPEESLWCMLCYLFTERKEKRPHRRRYSLKEETL
;
A
#
# COMPACT_ATOMS: atom_id res chain seq x y z
N MET A 1 -4.01 14.55 11.87
CA MET A 1 -3.98 15.41 13.06
C MET A 1 -5.02 14.89 14.05
N SER A 2 -4.73 14.85 15.35
CA SER A 2 -5.52 14.17 16.39
C SER A 2 -6.17 15.14 17.40
N ASP A 3 -6.47 16.35 16.95
CA ASP A 3 -7.13 17.43 17.70
C ASP A 3 -8.68 17.26 17.77
N GLY A 4 -9.21 16.14 17.28
CA GLY A 4 -10.64 15.87 17.25
C GLY A 4 -11.36 16.49 16.03
N SER A 5 -10.64 17.18 15.15
CA SER A 5 -11.16 17.82 13.93
C SER A 5 -11.46 16.84 12.78
N GLY A 6 -11.24 15.54 13.03
CA GLY A 6 -11.41 14.45 12.06
C GLY A 6 -10.12 14.12 11.31
N VAL A 7 -10.13 12.99 10.62
CA VAL A 7 -8.98 12.48 9.85
C VAL A 7 -9.26 12.65 8.36
N ILE A 8 -8.33 13.27 7.64
CA ILE A 8 -8.33 13.32 6.18
C ILE A 8 -7.35 12.24 5.71
N ASN A 9 -7.86 11.27 4.94
CA ASN A 9 -7.04 10.20 4.39
C ASN A 9 -6.64 10.52 2.95
N LEU A 10 -5.40 11.00 2.78
CA LEU A 10 -4.87 11.32 1.44
C LEU A 10 -4.69 10.07 0.57
N ALA A 11 -4.58 8.87 1.16
CA ALA A 11 -4.42 7.64 0.38
C ALA A 11 -5.70 7.28 -0.37
N ALA A 12 -6.86 7.72 0.14
CA ALA A 12 -8.14 7.57 -0.56
C ALA A 12 -8.28 8.46 -1.81
N LEU A 13 -7.34 9.40 -2.03
CA LEU A 13 -7.30 10.26 -3.22
C LEU A 13 -6.43 9.68 -4.34
N GLY A 14 -5.52 8.76 -4.01
CA GLY A 14 -4.68 8.10 -4.99
C GLY A 14 -5.40 6.93 -5.67
N ASP A 15 -4.88 6.52 -6.83
CA ASP A 15 -5.21 5.24 -7.45
C ASP A 15 -4.60 4.06 -6.66
N SER A 16 -4.73 2.84 -7.21
CA SER A 16 -4.20 1.62 -6.58
C SER A 16 -2.69 1.65 -6.34
N ASP A 17 -1.97 2.42 -7.15
CA ASP A 17 -0.51 2.56 -7.08
C ASP A 17 -0.12 3.81 -6.27
N GLY A 18 -1.12 4.51 -5.72
CA GLY A 18 -0.98 5.70 -4.88
C GLY A 18 -0.79 6.99 -5.68
N TYR A 19 -0.90 7.00 -7.00
CA TYR A 19 -0.79 8.23 -7.79
C TYR A 19 -2.11 8.99 -7.77
N LEU A 20 -2.01 10.31 -7.61
CA LEU A 20 -3.15 11.17 -7.90
C LEU A 20 -3.30 11.35 -9.42
N GLU A 21 -2.18 11.59 -10.09
CA GLU A 21 -2.08 11.75 -11.54
C GLU A 21 -0.71 11.23 -12.00
N ARG A 22 -0.67 10.55 -13.15
CA ARG A 22 0.56 10.00 -13.73
C ARG A 22 0.69 10.42 -15.20
N PHE A 23 1.84 10.97 -15.57
CA PHE A 23 2.11 11.53 -16.90
C PHE A 23 1.06 12.55 -17.38
N LYS A 24 0.51 13.36 -16.47
CA LYS A 24 -0.48 14.37 -16.79
C LYS A 24 0.16 15.54 -17.55
N SER A 25 -0.39 15.89 -18.71
CA SER A 25 0.07 17.08 -19.45
C SER A 25 -0.26 18.36 -18.68
N ILE A 26 0.76 19.18 -18.44
CA ILE A 26 0.58 20.50 -17.81
C ILE A 26 0.53 21.56 -18.91
N PRO A 27 -0.55 22.35 -18.99
CA PRO A 27 -0.62 23.48 -19.92
C PRO A 27 0.40 24.55 -19.50
N SER A 28 1.22 25.01 -20.45
CA SER A 28 2.05 26.20 -20.26
C SER A 28 2.16 27.02 -21.52
N GLU A 29 2.02 28.32 -21.37
CA GLU A 29 1.99 29.31 -22.44
C GLU A 29 3.36 29.49 -23.12
N ASN A 30 4.45 29.06 -22.46
CA ASN A 30 5.83 29.32 -22.89
C ASN A 30 6.58 28.07 -23.36
N ILE A 31 5.88 26.94 -23.60
CA ILE A 31 6.54 25.70 -24.03
C ILE A 31 6.87 25.78 -25.54
N PRO A 32 8.11 25.48 -25.97
CA PRO A 32 8.43 25.32 -27.38
C PRO A 32 7.59 24.20 -28.01
N ALA A 33 7.11 24.38 -29.25
CA ALA A 33 6.21 23.44 -29.95
C ALA A 33 6.70 21.97 -30.03
N ASN A 34 7.99 21.71 -29.79
CA ASN A 34 8.60 20.37 -29.81
C ASN A 34 8.82 19.77 -28.41
N THR A 35 8.27 20.40 -27.38
CA THR A 35 8.43 20.00 -25.97
C THR A 35 7.07 19.69 -25.37
N GLU A 36 6.98 18.59 -24.65
CA GLU A 36 5.83 18.21 -23.83
C GLU A 36 6.24 18.25 -22.36
N LEU A 37 5.36 18.77 -21.50
CA LEU A 37 5.55 18.77 -20.06
C LEU A 37 4.53 17.85 -19.42
N LEU A 38 5.02 16.81 -18.77
CA LEU A 38 4.20 15.80 -18.10
C LEU A 38 4.54 15.80 -16.60
N LEU A 39 3.55 15.58 -15.76
CA LEU A 39 3.70 15.48 -14.31
C LEU A 39 3.20 14.14 -13.82
N SER A 40 3.99 13.52 -12.95
CA SER A 40 3.53 12.44 -12.09
C SER A 40 3.56 12.92 -10.64
N PHE A 41 2.48 12.69 -9.90
CA PHE A 41 2.34 13.11 -8.50
C PHE A 41 1.64 12.03 -7.67
N SER A 42 2.24 11.69 -6.54
CA SER A 42 1.66 10.80 -5.53
C SER A 42 1.65 11.49 -4.17
N PRO A 43 0.47 11.63 -3.52
CA PRO A 43 0.36 12.32 -2.24
C PRO A 43 0.77 11.49 -1.03
N CYS A 44 0.90 10.17 -1.15
CA CYS A 44 1.08 9.28 0.00
C CYS A 44 2.26 8.34 -0.11
N LEU A 45 2.55 7.85 -1.31
CA LEU A 45 3.60 6.87 -1.53
C LEU A 45 4.74 7.53 -2.29
N PRO A 46 6.00 7.31 -1.88
CA PRO A 46 7.11 7.69 -2.73
C PRO A 46 7.15 6.81 -3.98
N PHE A 47 7.55 7.41 -5.09
CA PHE A 47 7.80 6.67 -6.33
C PHE A 47 9.10 7.09 -6.99
N SER A 48 9.52 6.31 -7.99
CA SER A 48 10.66 6.62 -8.84
C SER A 48 10.24 6.62 -10.30
N GLU A 49 10.80 7.53 -11.10
CA GLU A 49 10.41 7.70 -12.49
C GLU A 49 11.66 7.98 -13.36
N PRO A 50 11.92 7.17 -14.40
CA PRO A 50 11.24 5.94 -14.77
C PRO A 50 11.56 4.77 -13.82
N GLU A 51 10.63 3.84 -13.66
CA GLU A 51 10.70 2.73 -12.70
C GLU A 51 11.96 1.86 -12.85
N ASP A 52 12.39 1.62 -14.10
CA ASP A 52 13.48 0.69 -14.42
C ASP A 52 14.89 1.31 -14.36
N PHE A 53 15.00 2.61 -14.13
CA PHE A 53 16.26 3.34 -14.31
C PHE A 53 16.68 4.07 -13.04
N VAL A 54 17.66 3.50 -12.36
CA VAL A 54 18.31 4.12 -11.20
C VAL A 54 19.33 5.15 -11.70
N GLY A 55 19.01 6.44 -11.57
CA GLY A 55 19.91 7.53 -11.97
C GLY A 55 19.23 8.80 -12.48
N THR A 56 17.91 8.91 -12.38
CA THR A 56 17.19 10.16 -12.63
C THR A 56 17.10 11.00 -11.35
N ASP A 57 16.74 12.27 -11.48
CA ASP A 57 16.51 13.15 -10.33
C ASP A 57 15.25 12.74 -9.54
N CYS A 58 14.35 11.98 -10.17
CA CYS A 58 13.08 11.51 -9.61
C CYS A 58 13.21 10.11 -8.98
N LEU A 59 14.04 10.01 -7.95
CA LEU A 59 14.13 8.81 -7.10
C LEU A 59 13.54 9.11 -5.73
N ASP A 60 12.58 8.30 -5.29
CA ASP A 60 11.92 8.43 -3.99
C ASP A 60 11.29 9.83 -3.81
N VAL A 61 10.45 10.22 -4.77
CA VAL A 61 9.84 11.56 -4.86
C VAL A 61 8.32 11.50 -4.68
N ALA A 62 7.74 12.63 -4.32
CA ALA A 62 6.29 12.86 -4.31
C ALA A 62 5.80 13.48 -5.63
N ALA A 63 6.64 14.27 -6.29
CA ALA A 63 6.34 14.93 -7.56
C ALA A 63 7.53 14.85 -8.53
N CYS A 64 7.26 14.44 -9.76
CA CYS A 64 8.26 14.40 -10.83
C CYS A 64 7.76 15.13 -12.08
N LEU A 65 8.50 16.14 -12.51
CA LEU A 65 8.26 16.82 -13.79
C LEU A 65 9.10 16.17 -14.88
N ILE A 66 8.44 15.81 -15.98
CA ILE A 66 9.04 15.12 -17.12
C ILE A 66 8.97 16.06 -18.31
N VAL A 67 10.13 16.51 -18.75
CA VAL A 67 10.30 17.37 -19.92
C VAL A 67 10.68 16.49 -21.10
N ARG A 68 9.76 16.30 -22.04
CA ARG A 68 9.97 15.46 -23.21
C ARG A 68 10.21 16.32 -24.43
N HIS A 69 11.44 16.31 -24.94
CA HIS A 69 11.80 17.07 -26.15
C HIS A 69 11.93 16.14 -27.35
N ARG A 70 11.37 16.54 -28.49
CA ARG A 70 11.53 15.82 -29.75
C ARG A 70 12.84 16.21 -30.42
N LYS A 71 13.80 15.29 -30.53
CA LYS A 71 15.10 15.48 -31.20
C LYS A 71 15.33 14.37 -32.22
N ASN A 72 15.56 14.72 -33.48
CA ASN A 72 15.84 13.75 -34.57
C ASN A 72 14.82 12.60 -34.65
N ASN A 73 13.53 12.92 -34.54
CA ASN A 73 12.41 11.96 -34.55
C ASN A 73 12.39 10.94 -33.40
N ARG A 74 13.21 11.14 -32.35
CA ARG A 74 13.14 10.42 -31.08
C ARG A 74 12.77 11.40 -29.97
N PHE A 75 12.17 10.88 -28.91
CA PHE A 75 11.87 11.66 -27.72
C PHE A 75 12.99 11.47 -26.71
N VAL A 76 13.49 12.58 -26.19
CA VAL A 76 14.44 12.60 -25.08
C VAL A 76 13.70 13.18 -23.88
N SER A 77 13.55 12.38 -22.84
CA SER A 77 12.90 12.77 -21.60
C SER A 77 13.95 13.19 -20.59
N ARG A 78 13.72 14.34 -19.94
CA ARG A 78 14.46 14.79 -18.76
C ARG A 78 13.51 14.75 -17.57
N TYR A 79 13.96 14.18 -16.48
CA TYR A 79 13.22 14.03 -15.24
C TYR A 79 13.75 15.04 -14.24
N ILE A 80 12.87 15.80 -13.61
CA ILE A 80 13.21 16.86 -12.67
C ILE A 80 12.42 16.63 -11.39
N ASN A 81 13.12 16.55 -10.28
CA ASN A 81 12.51 16.44 -8.95
C ASN A 81 11.76 17.72 -8.60
N TYR A 82 10.47 17.60 -8.31
CA TYR A 82 9.60 18.72 -7.95
C TYR A 82 9.08 18.62 -6.51
N GLY A 83 9.53 17.65 -5.72
CA GLY A 83 9.17 17.53 -4.32
C GLY A 83 9.33 16.11 -3.81
N ARG A 84 9.74 15.98 -2.55
CA ARG A 84 9.85 14.72 -1.81
C ARG A 84 8.83 14.69 -0.67
N HIS A 85 8.51 13.48 -0.23
CA HIS A 85 7.74 13.28 1.00
C HIS A 85 8.54 13.65 2.25
N GLU A 86 9.86 13.50 2.20
CA GLU A 86 10.74 13.90 3.30
C GLU A 86 10.72 15.42 3.49
N GLY A 87 10.41 15.85 4.73
CA GLY A 87 10.31 17.26 5.07
C GLY A 87 9.00 17.92 4.63
N ASN A 88 7.96 17.14 4.33
CA ASN A 88 6.65 17.69 4.02
C ASN A 88 6.03 18.44 5.22
N GLU A 89 5.33 19.52 4.92
CA GLU A 89 4.63 20.33 5.91
C GLU A 89 3.13 20.33 5.63
N PHE A 90 2.35 20.06 6.67
CA PHE A 90 0.89 20.02 6.61
C PHE A 90 0.31 21.26 7.29
N GLN A 91 -0.53 21.98 6.56
CA GLN A 91 -1.27 23.12 7.10
C GLN A 91 -2.75 22.96 6.80
N TYR A 92 -3.56 22.87 7.85
CA TYR A 92 -5.02 22.84 7.70
C TYR A 92 -5.60 24.23 8.01
N ASN A 93 -6.45 24.72 7.09
CA ASN A 93 -7.20 25.94 7.31
C ASN A 93 -8.69 25.61 7.46
N ASP A 94 -9.20 25.77 8.68
CA ASP A 94 -10.58 25.42 9.02
C ASP A 94 -11.62 26.35 8.37
N SER A 95 -11.27 27.62 8.12
CA SER A 95 -12.21 28.60 7.54
C SER A 95 -12.53 28.31 6.08
N ILE A 96 -11.54 27.83 5.32
CA ILE A 96 -11.69 27.45 3.89
C ILE A 96 -11.74 25.94 3.67
N LYS A 97 -11.78 25.16 4.76
CA LYS A 97 -11.82 23.68 4.75
C LYS A 97 -10.82 23.06 3.76
N THR A 98 -9.60 23.58 3.78
CA THR A 98 -8.54 23.20 2.85
C THR A 98 -7.32 22.70 3.62
N LEU A 99 -6.85 21.50 3.28
CA LEU A 99 -5.56 20.97 3.71
C LEU A 99 -4.51 21.31 2.65
N SER A 100 -3.45 21.99 3.05
CA SER A 100 -2.32 22.30 2.17
C SER A 100 -1.11 21.48 2.60
N VAL A 101 -0.46 20.83 1.62
CA VAL A 101 0.74 20.02 1.84
C VAL A 101 1.85 20.57 0.96
N ALA A 102 2.94 21.00 1.59
CA ALA A 102 4.11 21.52 0.92
C ALA A 102 5.19 20.43 0.79
N TYR A 103 5.70 20.25 -0.42
CA TYR A 103 6.72 19.24 -0.75
C TYR A 103 8.02 19.92 -1.20
N PRO A 104 9.05 19.95 -0.34
CA PRO A 104 10.36 20.48 -0.70
C PRO A 104 11.21 19.46 -1.47
N VAL A 105 12.20 19.93 -2.23
CA VAL A 105 13.16 19.05 -2.92
C VAL A 105 14.29 18.62 -1.99
N LEU A 106 14.71 19.51 -1.09
CA LEU A 106 15.69 19.26 -0.03
C LEU A 106 15.12 19.72 1.31
N SER A 107 15.56 19.09 2.40
CA SER A 107 15.19 19.51 3.75
C SER A 107 15.52 21.00 3.96
N ASN A 108 14.52 21.78 4.43
CA ASN A 108 14.61 23.22 4.65
C ASN A 108 14.78 24.10 3.38
N SER A 109 14.48 23.58 2.18
CA SER A 109 14.37 24.41 0.97
C SER A 109 12.96 24.98 0.82
N HIS A 110 12.79 26.02 -0.01
CA HIS A 110 11.46 26.42 -0.46
C HIS A 110 10.75 25.24 -1.15
N PRO A 111 9.44 25.05 -0.91
CA PRO A 111 8.70 23.98 -1.55
C PRO A 111 8.64 24.20 -3.05
N GLN A 112 8.77 23.13 -3.82
CA GLN A 112 8.64 23.16 -5.29
C GLN A 112 7.26 22.67 -5.74
N THR A 113 6.55 21.94 -4.88
CA THR A 113 5.14 21.56 -5.10
C THR A 113 4.32 21.86 -3.86
N ILE A 114 3.14 22.44 -4.04
CA ILE A 114 2.14 22.64 -2.99
C ILE A 114 0.82 22.03 -3.47
N ALA A 115 0.28 21.10 -2.70
CA ALA A 115 -1.01 20.47 -2.98
C ALA A 115 -2.08 20.99 -2.01
N HIS A 116 -3.14 21.58 -2.56
CA HIS A 116 -4.30 22.09 -1.84
C HIS A 116 -5.48 21.14 -2.01
N TYR A 117 -5.86 20.45 -0.95
CA TYR A 117 -7.01 19.55 -0.89
C TYR A 117 -8.20 20.28 -0.30
N HIS A 118 -9.19 20.57 -1.13
CA HIS A 118 -10.42 21.26 -0.76
C HIS A 118 -11.54 20.23 -0.55
N CYS A 119 -12.17 20.29 0.62
CA CYS A 119 -13.38 19.52 0.90
C CYS A 119 -14.55 19.99 0.01
N SER A 120 -14.90 19.20 -1.00
CA SER A 120 -15.94 19.50 -1.98
C SER A 120 -16.75 18.25 -2.31
N PRO A 121 -18.07 18.34 -2.57
CA PRO A 121 -18.83 17.18 -3.02
C PRO A 121 -18.40 16.69 -4.42
N ASN A 122 -17.76 17.55 -5.20
CA ASN A 122 -17.30 17.23 -6.56
C ASN A 122 -15.83 16.85 -6.55
N HIS A 123 -15.46 15.93 -7.44
CA HIS A 123 -14.08 15.56 -7.69
C HIS A 123 -13.51 16.32 -8.89
N SER A 124 -12.51 17.16 -8.68
CA SER A 124 -11.74 17.81 -9.74
C SER A 124 -10.30 18.05 -9.35
N ILE A 125 -9.40 17.93 -10.32
CA ILE A 125 -7.97 18.17 -10.15
C ILE A 125 -7.55 19.25 -11.14
N ALA A 126 -6.91 20.30 -10.65
CA ALA A 126 -6.38 21.39 -11.44
C ALA A 126 -4.91 21.61 -11.13
N PHE A 127 -4.15 21.95 -12.17
CA PHE A 127 -2.71 22.22 -12.08
C PHE A 127 -2.46 23.66 -12.49
N SER A 128 -1.83 24.44 -11.62
CA SER A 128 -1.33 25.77 -11.92
C SER A 128 0.19 25.75 -11.84
N GLN A 129 0.84 25.94 -12.99
CA GLN A 129 2.28 26.09 -13.06
C GLN A 129 2.62 27.35 -13.85
N ARG A 130 3.32 28.28 -13.21
CA ARG A 130 3.88 29.47 -13.88
C ARG A 130 5.36 29.22 -14.13
N PHE A 131 5.69 28.95 -15.39
CA PHE A 131 7.07 28.74 -15.81
C PHE A 131 7.78 30.09 -15.93
N GLY A 132 8.60 30.42 -14.92
CA GLY A 132 9.37 31.65 -14.86
C GLY A 132 9.33 32.27 -13.46
N GLY A 133 10.29 31.90 -12.61
CA GLY A 133 10.45 32.36 -11.22
C GLY A 133 10.54 31.21 -10.22
N ASP A 134 10.89 31.52 -8.96
CA ASP A 134 10.88 30.62 -7.78
C ASP A 134 9.45 30.24 -7.34
N VAL A 135 8.50 30.14 -8.28
CA VAL A 135 7.09 29.89 -7.99
C VAL A 135 6.85 28.37 -7.97
N PRO A 136 6.29 27.82 -6.89
CA PRO A 136 6.01 26.39 -6.79
C PRO A 136 4.94 25.93 -7.77
N LEU A 137 4.97 24.65 -8.12
CA LEU A 137 3.87 23.94 -8.76
C LEU A 137 2.70 23.87 -7.78
N GLU A 138 1.55 24.42 -8.15
CA GLU A 138 0.33 24.34 -7.36
C GLU A 138 -0.59 23.27 -7.93
N ILE A 139 -1.01 22.35 -7.07
CA ILE A 139 -1.97 21.29 -7.38
C ILE A 139 -3.21 21.56 -6.54
N ARG A 140 -4.36 21.78 -7.18
CA ARG A 140 -5.63 21.93 -6.48
C ARG A 140 -6.48 20.69 -6.70
N VAL A 141 -6.92 20.09 -5.59
CA VAL A 141 -7.72 18.87 -5.57
C VAL A 141 -8.99 19.18 -4.82
N ASP A 142 -10.11 19.27 -5.53
CA ASP A 142 -11.42 19.29 -4.91
C ASP A 142 -11.92 17.84 -4.84
N SER A 143 -12.27 17.35 -3.64
CA SER A 143 -12.72 15.96 -3.48
C SER A 143 -13.53 15.78 -2.20
N PRO A 144 -14.53 14.86 -2.18
CA PRO A 144 -15.22 14.52 -0.94
C PRO A 144 -14.29 13.86 0.06
N CYS A 145 -13.24 13.16 -0.40
CA CYS A 145 -12.25 12.53 0.48
C CYS A 145 -11.29 13.51 1.15
N ALA A 146 -11.25 14.77 0.69
CA ALA A 146 -10.54 15.83 1.39
C ALA A 146 -11.33 16.36 2.61
N CYS A 147 -12.59 15.95 2.78
CA CYS A 147 -13.39 16.25 3.96
C CYS A 147 -13.01 15.35 5.14
N PRO A 148 -12.92 15.89 6.37
CA PRO A 148 -12.62 15.07 7.54
C PRO A 148 -13.61 13.92 7.71
N ASN A 149 -13.09 12.71 7.94
CA ASN A 149 -13.83 11.46 8.16
C ASN A 149 -14.72 10.98 7.00
N ALA A 150 -14.65 11.58 5.81
CA ALA A 150 -15.50 11.20 4.68
C ALA A 150 -15.04 9.90 4.00
N CYS A 151 -13.74 9.75 3.79
CA CYS A 151 -13.17 8.56 3.17
C CYS A 151 -12.26 7.86 4.18
N ALA A 152 -12.83 6.90 4.89
CA ALA A 152 -12.05 5.90 5.59
C ALA A 152 -11.67 4.82 4.57
N LEU A 153 -10.37 4.61 4.36
CA LEU A 153 -9.94 3.31 3.85
C LEU A 153 -10.25 2.32 4.96
N GLU A 154 -10.89 1.21 4.59
CA GLU A 154 -11.17 0.13 5.53
C GLU A 154 -9.85 -0.57 5.84
N ASP A 155 -9.02 0.08 6.65
CA ASP A 155 -7.85 -0.53 7.23
C ASP A 155 -8.37 -1.61 8.17
N VAL A 156 -8.24 -2.86 7.72
CA VAL A 156 -8.54 -4.05 8.52
C VAL A 156 -7.54 -4.05 9.67
N GLY A 157 -7.91 -3.37 10.75
CA GLY A 157 -7.02 -3.17 11.89
C GLY A 157 -6.51 -4.51 12.41
N PRO A 158 -5.33 -4.54 13.05
CA PRO A 158 -4.77 -5.78 13.58
C PRO A 158 -5.77 -6.53 14.47
N GLY A 159 -6.60 -5.80 15.23
CA GLY A 159 -7.70 -6.38 16.01
C GLY A 159 -8.73 -7.15 15.18
N THR A 160 -9.14 -6.61 14.03
CA THR A 160 -10.06 -7.28 13.09
C THR A 160 -9.41 -8.51 12.47
N ILE A 161 -8.11 -8.45 12.16
CA ILE A 161 -7.33 -9.62 11.70
C ILE A 161 -7.33 -10.73 12.77
N PHE A 162 -7.04 -10.38 14.03
CA PHE A 162 -7.10 -11.34 15.14
C PHE A 162 -8.50 -11.95 15.32
N LEU A 163 -9.55 -11.14 15.19
CA LEU A 163 -10.93 -11.57 15.33
C LEU A 163 -11.33 -12.55 14.20
N ILE A 164 -10.95 -12.25 12.96
CA ILE A 164 -11.14 -13.14 11.81
C ILE A 164 -10.42 -14.47 12.06
N MET A 165 -9.16 -14.44 12.48
CA MET A 165 -8.39 -15.67 12.77
C MET A 165 -9.02 -16.49 13.91
N LEU A 166 -9.48 -15.83 14.97
CA LEU A 166 -10.16 -16.50 16.08
C LEU A 166 -11.46 -17.15 15.62
N CYS A 167 -12.31 -16.43 14.86
CA CYS A 167 -13.55 -16.95 14.31
C CYS A 167 -13.33 -18.15 13.38
N LEU A 168 -12.33 -18.09 12.50
CA LEU A 168 -11.96 -19.20 11.62
C LEU A 168 -11.46 -20.41 12.42
N SER A 169 -10.66 -20.19 13.47
CA SER A 169 -10.18 -21.28 14.33
C SER A 169 -11.31 -21.94 15.13
N ALA A 170 -12.25 -21.14 15.67
CA ALA A 170 -13.40 -21.65 16.40
C ALA A 170 -14.34 -22.44 15.48
N THR A 171 -14.64 -21.93 14.29
CA THR A 171 -15.47 -22.65 13.31
C THR A 171 -14.81 -23.95 12.85
N ALA A 172 -13.51 -23.95 12.57
CA ALA A 172 -12.78 -25.18 12.26
C ALA A 172 -12.84 -26.19 13.42
N TYR A 173 -12.66 -25.74 14.66
CA TYR A 173 -12.79 -26.58 15.85
C TYR A 173 -14.19 -27.17 16.00
N PHE A 174 -15.24 -26.37 15.81
CA PHE A 174 -16.62 -26.85 15.89
C PHE A 174 -16.95 -27.83 14.76
N ILE A 175 -16.51 -27.58 13.52
CA ILE A 175 -16.76 -28.47 12.39
C ILE A 175 -16.03 -29.79 12.58
N LEU A 176 -14.72 -29.77 12.87
CA LEU A 176 -13.95 -30.98 13.12
C LEU A 176 -14.46 -31.75 14.34
N GLY A 177 -14.80 -31.04 15.43
CA GLY A 177 -15.39 -31.63 16.61
C GLY A 177 -16.75 -32.27 16.32
N SER A 178 -17.62 -31.61 15.55
CA SER A 178 -18.93 -32.16 15.18
C SER A 178 -18.82 -33.34 14.23
N CYS A 179 -17.87 -33.31 13.27
CA CYS A 179 -17.58 -34.45 12.40
C CYS A 179 -16.97 -35.64 13.16
N ALA A 180 -16.33 -35.40 14.32
CA ALA A 180 -15.77 -36.43 15.18
C ALA A 180 -16.79 -37.09 16.12
N LEU A 181 -18.01 -36.55 16.19
CA LEU A 181 -19.08 -37.07 17.06
C LEU A 181 -20.04 -37.90 16.22
N ARG A 182 -19.95 -39.23 16.31
CA ARG A 182 -20.94 -40.13 15.70
C ARG A 182 -22.02 -40.49 16.71
N PRO A 183 -23.30 -40.20 16.43
CA PRO A 183 -24.39 -40.69 17.27
C PRO A 183 -24.59 -42.19 17.02
N PHE A 184 -24.57 -43.01 18.08
CA PHE A 184 -24.94 -44.41 18.01
C PHE A 184 -26.15 -44.68 18.91
N ARG A 185 -27.05 -45.54 18.43
CA ARG A 185 -28.33 -45.81 19.07
C ARG A 185 -28.17 -46.99 20.02
N THR A 186 -28.39 -46.76 21.31
CA THR A 186 -28.40 -47.82 22.33
C THR A 186 -29.85 -48.12 22.73
N SER A 187 -30.09 -49.28 23.36
CA SER A 187 -31.41 -49.66 23.88
C SER A 187 -31.97 -48.70 24.95
N SER A 188 -31.12 -47.80 25.48
CA SER A 188 -31.46 -46.78 26.48
C SER A 188 -31.61 -45.36 25.91
N GLY A 189 -31.39 -45.17 24.60
CA GLY A 189 -31.43 -43.85 23.94
C GLY A 189 -30.28 -43.61 22.95
N VAL A 190 -30.23 -42.42 22.36
CA VAL A 190 -29.11 -41.99 21.50
C VAL A 190 -27.98 -41.48 22.38
N GLN A 191 -26.79 -42.06 22.26
CA GLN A 191 -25.58 -41.59 22.94
C GLN A 191 -24.58 -41.10 21.89
N ILE A 192 -23.81 -40.07 22.25
CA ILE A 192 -22.78 -39.47 21.39
C ILE A 192 -21.43 -39.84 22.01
N ALA A 193 -20.56 -40.52 21.26
CA ALA A 193 -19.18 -40.77 21.66
C ALA A 193 -18.22 -40.19 20.60
N PRO A 194 -17.07 -39.63 21.03
CA PRO A 194 -16.03 -39.21 20.12
C PRO A 194 -15.41 -40.42 19.40
N GLU A 195 -15.18 -40.32 18.09
CA GLU A 195 -14.56 -41.39 17.29
C GLU A 195 -13.07 -41.50 17.62
N GLU A 196 -12.62 -42.64 18.17
CA GLU A 196 -11.20 -42.86 18.53
C GLU A 196 -10.24 -42.84 17.32
N SER A 197 -10.77 -43.08 16.12
CA SER A 197 -10.01 -43.15 14.86
C SER A 197 -9.41 -41.82 14.42
N LEU A 198 -10.04 -40.67 14.74
CA LEU A 198 -9.58 -39.35 14.32
C LEU A 198 -8.36 -38.86 15.11
N TRP A 199 -8.31 -39.17 16.40
CA TRP A 199 -7.16 -38.84 17.26
C TRP A 199 -5.92 -39.67 16.90
N CYS A 200 -6.13 -40.94 16.55
CA CYS A 200 -5.07 -41.82 16.05
C CYS A 200 -4.54 -41.37 14.67
N MET A 201 -5.41 -40.94 13.75
CA MET A 201 -4.98 -40.51 12.41
C MET A 201 -4.14 -39.23 12.43
N LEU A 202 -4.49 -38.25 13.28
CA LEU A 202 -3.74 -37.00 13.42
C LEU A 202 -2.35 -37.26 14.02
N CYS A 203 -2.27 -38.09 15.06
CA CYS A 203 -0.99 -38.50 15.65
C CYS A 203 -0.12 -39.27 14.65
N TYR A 204 -0.73 -40.16 13.84
CA TYR A 204 -0.03 -40.94 12.82
C TYR A 204 0.58 -40.06 11.70
N LEU A 205 -0.17 -39.05 11.23
CA LEU A 205 0.29 -38.09 10.22
C LEU A 205 1.48 -37.23 10.70
N PHE A 206 1.52 -36.88 11.98
CA PHE A 206 2.67 -36.16 12.55
C PHE A 206 3.88 -37.06 12.80
N THR A 207 3.69 -38.35 13.09
CA THR A 207 4.79 -39.31 13.24
C THR A 207 5.42 -39.71 11.90
N GLU A 208 4.62 -39.90 10.85
CA GLU A 208 5.11 -40.36 9.55
C GLU A 208 5.96 -39.30 8.82
N ARG A 209 5.73 -38.00 9.08
CA ARG A 209 6.59 -36.91 8.57
C ARG A 209 8.01 -36.95 9.14
N LYS A 210 8.25 -37.58 10.30
CA LYS A 210 9.59 -37.66 10.92
C LYS A 210 10.43 -38.83 10.40
N GLU A 211 9.84 -39.85 9.77
CA GLU A 211 10.56 -41.09 9.41
C GLU A 211 11.10 -41.16 7.97
N LYS A 212 10.95 -40.11 7.14
CA LYS A 212 11.60 -40.06 5.81
C LYS A 212 13.04 -39.54 5.85
N ARG A 213 13.88 -40.05 6.76
CA ARG A 213 15.35 -39.96 6.65
C ARG A 213 15.92 -41.37 6.41
N PRO A 214 16.64 -41.63 5.30
CA PRO A 214 17.12 -42.96 5.00
C PRO A 214 18.26 -43.34 5.94
N HIS A 215 18.01 -44.28 6.85
CA HIS A 215 19.04 -44.78 7.76
C HIS A 215 20.01 -45.68 6.98
N ARG A 216 21.16 -45.10 6.61
CA ARG A 216 22.29 -45.74 5.94
C ARG A 216 22.92 -46.78 6.89
N ARG A 217 22.50 -48.06 6.82
CA ARG A 217 23.19 -49.17 7.50
C ARG A 217 24.54 -49.42 6.84
N ARG A 218 25.64 -49.12 7.55
CA ARG A 218 26.97 -49.68 7.28
C ARG A 218 27.21 -50.86 8.24
N TYR A 219 27.57 -52.01 7.67
CA TYR A 219 28.18 -53.13 8.36
C TYR A 219 29.61 -52.77 8.79
N SER A 220 30.06 -53.24 9.97
CA SER A 220 31.46 -53.65 10.16
C SER A 220 31.58 -54.71 11.27
N LEU A 221 32.18 -55.82 10.87
CA LEU A 221 32.69 -56.95 11.64
C LEU A 221 33.95 -56.55 12.42
N LYS A 222 34.13 -57.07 13.65
CA LYS A 222 35.37 -57.58 14.29
C LYS A 222 35.07 -57.84 15.78
N GLU A 223 34.96 -59.09 16.23
CA GLU A 223 36.02 -60.04 16.65
C GLU A 223 36.64 -59.76 18.03
N GLU A 224 36.45 -60.77 18.89
CA GLU A 224 37.40 -61.41 19.81
C GLU A 224 37.47 -61.05 21.32
N THR A 225 37.34 -62.17 22.08
CA THR A 225 37.86 -62.51 23.43
C THR A 225 37.15 -61.85 24.62
N LEU A 226 36.65 -62.60 25.61
CA LEU A 226 37.24 -63.74 26.32
C LEU A 226 36.17 -64.73 26.80
#